data_AF-A0A126NWA0-F1
#
_entry.id   AF-A0A126NWA0-F1
#
_cell.length_a   1.000
_cell.length_b   1.000
_cell.length_c   1.000
_cell.angle_alpha   90.00
_cell.angle_beta   90.00
_cell.angle_gamma   90.00
#
_symmetry.space_group_name_H-M   'P 1'
#
loop_
_entity.id
_entity.type
_entity.pdbx_description
1 polymer ?
#
loop_
_entity_poly.entity_id
_entity_poly.type
_entity_poly.pdbx_seq_one_letter_code
_entity_poly.pdbx_strand_id
1 'polypeptide(L)'
;MISHIAVLLLPLGLALVAETDPVPHPVYTCKFEAGQIVIEQAEPSGNVTVEVNGQARQYVMDKLKLVPRDQGLPSFLFQPDLKRWQWLNDQGEPIESTTCAEKPALKAG
;
A
#
# COMPACT_ATOMS: atom_id res chain seq x y z
N MET A 1 -11.89 16.94 -64.52
CA MET A 1 -12.43 16.10 -63.43
C MET A 1 -11.37 16.04 -62.34
N ILE A 2 -11.56 16.78 -61.25
CA ILE A 2 -10.56 16.89 -60.17
C ILE A 2 -11.00 15.92 -59.07
N SER A 3 -10.15 14.92 -58.81
CA SER A 3 -10.41 13.85 -57.83
C SER A 3 -10.17 14.37 -56.41
N HIS A 4 -11.14 14.22 -55.52
CA HIS A 4 -11.02 14.58 -54.11
C HIS A 4 -10.31 13.47 -53.32
N ILE A 5 -9.12 13.75 -52.79
CA ILE A 5 -8.43 12.89 -51.83
C ILE A 5 -9.01 13.19 -50.45
N ALA A 6 -9.84 12.30 -49.93
CA ALA A 6 -10.32 12.34 -48.56
C ALA A 6 -9.23 11.81 -47.62
N VAL A 7 -8.60 12.70 -46.86
CA VAL A 7 -7.66 12.34 -45.79
C VAL A 7 -8.48 11.96 -44.55
N LEU A 8 -8.56 10.67 -44.25
CA LEU A 8 -9.15 10.15 -43.01
C LEU A 8 -8.21 10.46 -41.84
N LEU A 9 -8.56 11.48 -41.06
CA LEU A 9 -7.97 11.75 -39.75
C LEU A 9 -8.46 10.67 -38.77
N LEU A 10 -7.61 9.67 -38.50
CA LEU A 10 -7.84 8.72 -37.41
C LEU A 10 -7.69 9.46 -36.07
N PRO A 11 -8.65 9.35 -35.13
CA PRO A 11 -8.46 9.89 -33.80
C PRO A 11 -7.45 8.99 -33.09
N LEU A 12 -6.26 9.53 -32.84
CA LEU A 12 -5.33 8.98 -31.87
C LEU A 12 -6.03 9.02 -30.51
N GLY A 13 -6.62 7.89 -30.12
CA GLY A 13 -7.13 7.68 -28.78
C GLY A 13 -5.97 7.80 -27.80
N LEU A 14 -5.87 8.95 -27.14
CA LEU A 14 -5.04 9.13 -25.96
C LEU A 14 -5.60 8.19 -24.90
N ALA A 15 -4.96 7.03 -24.75
CA ALA A 15 -5.14 6.20 -23.58
C ALA A 15 -4.63 7.03 -22.39
N LEU A 16 -5.57 7.63 -21.65
CA LEU A 16 -5.33 8.11 -20.29
C LEU A 16 -4.89 6.90 -19.47
N VAL A 17 -3.58 6.68 -19.42
CA VAL A 17 -2.96 5.92 -18.34
C VAL A 17 -3.37 6.69 -17.11
N ALA A 18 -4.31 6.14 -16.33
CA ALA A 18 -4.55 6.60 -14.99
C ALA A 18 -3.25 6.33 -14.21
N GLU A 19 -2.32 7.27 -14.23
CA GLU A 19 -1.35 7.43 -13.16
C GLU A 19 -2.20 7.51 -11.91
N THR A 20 -2.23 6.40 -11.17
CA THR A 20 -2.85 6.36 -9.86
C THR A 20 -1.92 7.16 -8.99
N ASP A 21 -2.24 8.45 -8.83
CA ASP A 21 -1.56 9.33 -7.90
C ASP A 21 -1.40 8.58 -6.57
N PRO A 22 -0.19 8.50 -6.01
CA PRO A 22 0.03 7.82 -4.75
C PRO A 22 -0.88 8.44 -3.69
N VAL A 23 -1.69 7.61 -3.05
CA VAL A 23 -2.64 8.04 -2.02
C VAL A 23 -1.84 8.68 -0.87
N PRO A 24 -2.02 9.97 -0.58
CA PRO A 24 -1.31 10.60 0.53
C PRO A 24 -1.79 9.99 1.85
N HIS A 25 -0.85 9.40 2.58
CA HIS A 25 -1.06 8.75 3.88
C HIS A 25 -2.04 7.56 3.80
N PRO A 26 -1.64 6.43 3.22
CA PRO A 26 -2.52 5.29 3.07
C PRO A 26 -2.77 4.59 4.42
N VAL A 27 -4.00 4.13 4.59
CA VAL A 27 -4.40 3.18 5.64
C VAL A 27 -4.60 1.82 4.98
N TYR A 28 -3.82 0.84 5.42
CA TYR A 28 -3.97 -0.55 4.99
C TYR A 28 -4.73 -1.35 6.04
N THR A 29 -5.80 -2.01 5.63
CA THR A 29 -6.50 -3.01 6.47
C THR A 29 -6.21 -4.40 5.94
N CYS A 30 -5.47 -5.18 6.72
CA CYS A 30 -5.01 -6.52 6.40
C CYS A 30 -5.76 -7.54 7.26
N LYS A 31 -6.19 -8.66 6.67
CA LYS A 31 -6.74 -9.81 7.41
C LYS A 31 -5.70 -10.93 7.37
N PHE A 32 -4.98 -11.08 8.47
CA PHE A 32 -4.10 -12.21 8.71
C PHE A 32 -4.85 -13.28 9.51
N GLU A 33 -4.37 -14.53 9.53
CA GLU A 33 -4.93 -15.61 10.33
C GLU A 33 -4.91 -15.28 11.83
N ALA A 34 -3.85 -14.61 12.28
CA ALA A 34 -3.69 -14.17 13.67
C ALA A 34 -4.56 -12.95 14.05
N GLY A 35 -5.28 -12.35 13.09
CA GLY A 35 -6.22 -11.27 13.33
C GLY A 35 -6.23 -10.16 12.27
N GLN A 36 -7.09 -9.18 12.49
CA GLN A 36 -7.09 -7.96 11.67
C GLN A 36 -5.95 -7.05 12.10
N ILE A 37 -5.22 -6.54 11.11
CA ILE A 37 -4.15 -5.57 11.29
C ILE A 37 -4.49 -4.30 10.50
N VAL A 38 -4.40 -3.15 11.16
CA VAL A 38 -4.56 -1.83 10.53
C VAL A 38 -3.24 -1.11 10.57
N ILE A 39 -2.72 -0.72 9.40
CA ILE A 39 -1.45 0.00 9.25
C ILE A 39 -1.79 1.41 8.77
N GLU A 40 -1.62 2.39 9.65
CA GLU A 40 -1.81 3.80 9.32
C GLU A 40 -0.45 4.44 9.05
N GLN A 41 -0.18 4.71 7.78
CA GLN A 41 1.08 5.29 7.34
C GLN A 41 0.92 6.81 7.19
N ALA A 42 1.41 7.56 8.17
CA ALA A 42 1.37 9.02 8.13
C ALA A 42 2.40 9.63 7.17
N GLU A 43 3.46 8.92 6.77
CA GLU A 43 4.50 9.40 5.85
C GLU A 43 5.16 8.20 5.11
N PRO A 44 5.76 8.39 3.91
CA PRO A 44 6.46 7.32 3.18
C PRO A 44 7.59 6.65 4.00
N SER A 45 8.12 7.36 4.98
CA SER A 45 9.12 6.88 5.93
C SER A 45 8.81 7.45 7.32
N GLY A 46 9.21 6.77 8.39
CA GLY A 46 9.05 7.30 9.75
C GLY A 46 8.07 6.50 10.59
N ASN A 47 7.39 7.16 11.52
CA ASN A 47 6.52 6.48 12.49
C ASN A 47 5.23 6.02 11.84
N VAL A 48 4.85 4.77 12.11
CA VAL A 48 3.65 4.13 11.62
C VAL A 48 2.92 3.54 12.81
N THR A 49 1.62 3.76 12.89
CA THR A 49 0.78 3.12 13.90
C THR A 49 0.22 1.84 13.31
N VAL A 50 0.46 0.71 13.98
CA VAL A 50 -0.06 -0.60 13.60
C VAL A 50 -0.99 -1.07 14.71
N GLU A 51 -2.26 -1.28 14.39
CA GLU A 51 -3.21 -1.91 15.30
C GLU A 51 -3.17 -3.42 15.07
N VAL A 52 -2.81 -4.18 16.11
CA VAL A 52 -2.85 -5.65 16.10
C VAL A 52 -3.85 -6.08 17.16
N ASN A 53 -4.92 -6.77 16.74
CA ASN A 53 -5.97 -7.23 17.65
C ASN A 53 -6.57 -6.12 18.54
N GLY A 54 -6.79 -4.93 17.97
CA GLY A 54 -7.36 -3.78 18.70
C GLY A 54 -6.35 -2.98 19.53
N GLN A 55 -5.08 -3.37 19.54
CA GLN A 55 -4.04 -2.65 20.26
C GLN A 55 -3.13 -1.88 19.31
N ALA A 56 -3.15 -0.55 19.41
CA ALA A 56 -2.26 0.32 18.66
C ALA A 56 -0.82 0.22 19.18
N ARG A 57 0.12 -0.01 18.25
CA ARG A 57 1.55 -0.19 18.50
C ARG A 57 2.35 0.69 17.56
N GLN A 58 3.51 1.16 18.03
CA GLN A 58 4.37 2.06 17.27
C GLN A 58 5.43 1.28 16.51
N TYR A 59 5.49 1.53 15.21
CA TYR A 59 6.44 0.95 14.27
C TYR A 59 7.22 2.07 13.58
N VAL A 60 8.35 1.71 13.00
CA VAL A 60 9.10 2.57 12.09
C VAL A 60 9.14 1.90 10.72
N MET A 61 8.82 2.67 9.68
CA MET A 61 9.04 2.26 8.31
C MET A 61 10.52 2.43 7.96
N ASP A 62 11.21 1.30 7.78
CA ASP A 62 12.53 1.21 7.18
C ASP A 62 12.40 0.67 5.75
N LYS A 63 12.45 1.59 4.78
CA LYS A 63 12.19 1.35 3.36
C LYS A 63 10.78 0.78 3.12
N LEU A 64 10.66 -0.55 3.07
CA LEU A 64 9.39 -1.26 2.87
C LEU A 64 9.06 -2.18 4.05
N LYS A 65 9.87 -2.15 5.11
CA LYS A 65 9.72 -3.00 6.28
C LYS A 65 9.25 -2.17 7.47
N LEU A 66 8.17 -2.60 8.10
CA LEU A 66 7.76 -2.11 9.41
C LEU A 66 8.51 -2.87 10.49
N VAL A 67 9.28 -2.12 11.28
CA VAL A 67 10.01 -2.64 12.43
C VAL A 67 9.35 -2.11 13.69
N PRO A 68 8.95 -2.98 14.64
CA PRO A 68 8.34 -2.53 15.89
C PRO A 68 9.36 -1.79 16.76
N ARG A 69 8.91 -0.77 17.49
CA ARG A 69 9.73 -0.12 18.52
C ARG A 69 9.80 -0.94 19.81
N ASP A 70 8.73 -1.68 20.10
CA ASP A 70 8.65 -2.55 21.27
C ASP A 70 9.18 -3.96 20.92
N GLN A 71 9.80 -4.63 21.90
CA GLN A 71 10.26 -6.01 21.73
C GLN A 71 9.10 -7.01 21.76
N GLY A 72 9.29 -8.16 21.11
CA GLY A 72 8.32 -9.27 21.09
C GLY A 72 7.13 -9.06 20.15
N LEU A 73 7.18 -8.02 19.31
CA LEU A 73 6.21 -7.78 18.26
C LEU A 73 6.77 -8.25 16.90
N PRO A 74 5.90 -8.70 15.99
CA PRO A 74 6.33 -9.12 14.65
C PRO A 74 6.78 -7.93 13.80
N SER A 75 7.55 -8.19 12.75
CA SER A 75 7.80 -7.20 11.69
C SER A 75 6.92 -7.48 10.48
N PHE A 76 6.69 -6.46 9.65
CA PHE A 76 5.92 -6.60 8.42
C PHE A 76 6.72 -6.11 7.20
N LEU A 77 6.56 -6.77 6.06
CA LEU A 77 7.18 -6.35 4.80
C LEU A 77 6.11 -6.01 3.75
N PHE A 78 6.22 -4.83 3.16
CA PHE A 78 5.37 -4.39 2.07
C PHE A 78 5.96 -4.80 0.72
N GLN A 79 5.12 -5.40 -0.12
CA GLN A 79 5.41 -5.72 -1.51
C GLN A 79 4.56 -4.81 -2.40
N PRO A 80 5.06 -3.61 -2.77
CA PRO A 80 4.28 -2.59 -3.48
C PRO A 80 3.75 -3.10 -4.83
N ASP A 81 4.58 -3.84 -5.58
CA ASP A 81 4.21 -4.41 -6.88
C ASP A 81 3.02 -5.37 -6.80
N LEU A 82 2.80 -5.96 -5.63
CA LEU A 82 1.73 -6.93 -5.36
C LEU A 82 0.63 -6.38 -4.44
N LYS A 83 0.77 -5.12 -3.98
CA LYS A 83 -0.08 -4.50 -2.94
C LYS A 83 -0.34 -5.43 -1.75
N ARG A 84 0.71 -6.13 -1.32
CA ARG A 84 0.66 -7.21 -0.35
C ARG A 84 1.52 -6.90 0.86
N TRP A 85 1.04 -7.29 2.03
CA TRP A 85 1.83 -7.27 3.26
C TRP A 85 2.17 -8.69 3.70
N GLN A 86 3.39 -8.87 4.17
CA GLN A 86 3.88 -10.12 4.74
C GLN A 86 4.14 -9.97 6.23
N TRP A 87 3.70 -10.95 7.00
CA TRP A 87 4.09 -11.11 8.40
C TRP A 87 5.42 -11.85 8.45
N LEU A 88 6.40 -11.31 9.18
CA LEU A 88 7.72 -11.92 9.36
C LEU A 88 7.90 -12.54 10.75
N ASN A 89 8.62 -13.66 10.82
CA ASN A 89 9.11 -14.21 12.09
C ASN A 89 10.34 -13.45 12.61
N ASP A 90 10.88 -13.88 13.76
CA ASP A 90 12.04 -13.28 14.40
C ASP A 90 13.34 -13.38 13.56
N GLN A 91 13.39 -14.31 12.62
CA GLN A 91 14.49 -14.48 11.67
C GLN A 91 14.33 -13.59 10.42
N GLY A 92 13.19 -12.90 10.29
CA GLY A 92 12.86 -12.07 9.13
C GLY A 92 12.27 -12.83 7.94
N GLU A 93 11.89 -14.09 8.13
CA GLU A 93 11.28 -14.92 7.09
C GLU A 93 9.75 -14.72 7.06
N PRO A 94 9.13 -14.65 5.87
CA PRO A 94 7.68 -14.50 5.76
C PRO A 94 6.97 -15.79 6.21
N ILE A 95 6.08 -15.66 7.20
CA ILE A 95 5.25 -16.77 7.69
C ILE A 95 3.81 -16.69 7.17
N GLU A 96 3.36 -15.48 6.81
CA GLU A 96 2.03 -15.25 6.25
C GLU A 96 2.06 -14.07 5.27
N SER A 97 1.13 -14.03 4.33
CA SER A 97 1.00 -12.91 3.40
C SER A 97 -0.45 -12.67 3.02
N THR A 98 -0.87 -11.42 2.98
CA THR A 98 -2.25 -11.04 2.66
C THR A 98 -2.29 -9.78 1.82
N THR A 99 -3.24 -9.71 0.88
CA THR A 99 -3.53 -8.48 0.15
C THR A 99 -4.37 -7.59 1.04
N CYS A 100 -3.96 -6.35 1.24
CA CYS A 100 -4.66 -5.43 2.13
C CYS A 100 -5.54 -4.46 1.34
N ALA A 101 -6.66 -4.07 1.95
CA ALA A 101 -7.46 -2.99 1.42
C ALA A 101 -6.75 -1.66 1.71
N GLU A 102 -6.51 -0.86 0.68
CA GLU A 102 -5.90 0.47 0.76
C GLU A 102 -6.99 1.53 0.72
N LYS A 103 -6.95 2.47 1.67
CA LYS A 103 -7.81 3.66 1.67
C LYS A 103 -7.00 4.91 2.02
N PRO A 104 -7.36 6.09 1.50
CA PRO A 104 -6.81 7.34 2.01
C PRO A 104 -7.13 7.50 3.50
N ALA A 105 -6.16 7.96 4.29
CA ALA A 105 -6.45 8.47 5.62
C ALA A 105 -7.44 9.63 5.48
N LEU A 106 -8.65 9.46 6.03
CA LEU A 106 -9.60 10.54 6.14
C LEU A 106 -8.99 11.55 7.11
N LYS A 107 -8.45 12.68 6.58
CA LYS A 107 -8.20 13.85 7.41
C LYS A 107 -9.54 14.22 8.03
N ALA A 108 -9.67 13.99 9.34
CA ALA A 108 -10.73 14.64 10.11
C ALA A 108 -10.49 16.16 9.96
N GLY A 109 -11.37 16.81 9.20
CA GLY A 109 -11.42 18.26 9.08
C GLY A 109 -11.94 18.90 10.35
#